data_AF-A0A662XC93-F1
#
_entry.id   AF-A0A662XC93-F1
#
_cell.length_a   1.000
_cell.length_b   1.000
_cell.length_c   1.000
_cell.angle_alpha   90.00
_cell.angle_beta   90.00
_cell.angle_gamma   90.00
#
_symmetry.space_group_name_H-M   'P 1'
#
loop_
_entity.id
_entity.type
_entity.pdbx_description
1 polymer ?
#
loop_
_entity_poly.entity_id
_entity_poly.type
_entity_poly.pdbx_seq_one_letter_code
_entity_poly.pdbx_strand_id
1 'polypeptide(L)'
;MSWVADTAEITLDLVRRAEKAGYKAIVLTVDTPMLGHREPDVRNHFSLPNHLTMANFAKVGGEHEHGVASLQDSGLAHYVSELFDLTLNWKDVQWLKSITKLPVVVKGVLSPEDAKIAVEMGCEGILVSNHGARQLDGVSATIDALPGIVQAVDGRAEVYMDGGVRRGTDVFKFSATMVKIVPGSDGTPLNVLEYEEYAKEYFPKNTYDYFASGSDAMVSLKENREAFKRLVLHPRVLRDVSNMDISTTV
;
A
#
# COMPACT_ATOMS: atom_id res chain seq x y z
N MET A 1 -7.75 -3.32 4.49
CA MET A 1 -8.91 -4.18 4.23
C MET A 1 -9.38 -3.86 2.83
N SER A 2 -9.44 -4.85 1.96
CA SER A 2 -10.16 -4.72 0.68
C SER A 2 -11.59 -5.20 0.91
N TRP A 3 -12.55 -4.60 0.22
CA TRP A 3 -13.94 -5.05 0.24
C TRP A 3 -14.04 -6.48 -0.32
N VAL A 4 -14.83 -7.31 0.36
CA VAL A 4 -15.18 -8.65 -0.11
C VAL A 4 -16.67 -8.64 -0.41
N ALA A 5 -17.01 -8.77 -1.70
CA ALA A 5 -18.33 -8.66 -2.30
C ALA A 5 -19.35 -9.63 -1.72
N ASP A 6 -18.93 -10.89 -1.60
CA ASP A 6 -19.89 -11.99 -1.59
C ASP A 6 -20.62 -12.18 -0.27
N THR A 7 -20.28 -11.40 0.77
CA THR A 7 -21.25 -11.01 1.79
C THR A 7 -20.78 -9.74 2.52
N ALA A 8 -21.64 -8.72 2.59
CA ALA A 8 -21.50 -7.63 3.56
C ALA A 8 -21.25 -8.15 5.00
N GLU A 9 -21.69 -9.38 5.30
CA GLU A 9 -21.45 -10.11 6.55
C GLU A 9 -19.97 -10.45 6.78
N ILE A 10 -19.23 -10.94 5.79
CA ILE A 10 -17.77 -11.18 5.92
C ILE A 10 -17.05 -9.87 6.21
N THR A 11 -17.36 -8.82 5.45
CA THR A 11 -16.76 -7.49 5.68
C THR A 11 -17.07 -6.98 7.09
N LEU A 12 -18.32 -7.14 7.55
CA LEU A 12 -18.74 -6.78 8.90
C LEU A 12 -18.03 -7.60 9.99
N ASP A 13 -17.84 -8.91 9.80
CA ASP A 13 -17.11 -9.76 10.76
C ASP A 13 -15.64 -9.32 10.87
N LEU A 14 -14.98 -9.03 9.74
CA LEU A 14 -13.60 -8.54 9.73
C LEU A 14 -13.47 -7.20 10.46
N VAL A 15 -14.42 -6.28 10.24
CA VAL A 15 -14.46 -4.97 10.91
C VAL A 15 -14.62 -5.15 12.42
N ARG A 16 -15.60 -5.95 12.86
CA ARG A 16 -15.83 -6.23 14.29
C ARG A 16 -14.65 -6.95 14.94
N ARG A 17 -13.99 -7.85 14.21
CA ARG A 17 -12.78 -8.54 14.67
C ARG A 17 -11.63 -7.54 14.85
N ALA A 18 -11.44 -6.60 13.93
CA ALA A 18 -10.45 -5.54 14.05
C ALA A 18 -10.71 -4.66 15.28
N GLU A 19 -11.96 -4.21 15.48
CA GLU A 19 -12.37 -3.46 16.67
C GLU A 19 -12.08 -4.22 17.97
N LYS A 20 -12.49 -5.49 18.05
CA LYS A 20 -12.25 -6.36 19.23
C LYS A 20 -10.77 -6.59 19.51
N ALA A 21 -9.94 -6.65 18.46
CA ALA A 21 -8.49 -6.79 18.58
C ALA A 21 -7.78 -5.47 18.93
N GLY A 22 -8.51 -4.36 19.06
CA GLY A 22 -7.97 -3.07 19.48
C GLY A 22 -7.28 -2.27 18.37
N TYR A 23 -7.52 -2.62 17.09
CA TYR A 23 -7.06 -1.83 15.95
C TYR A 23 -7.59 -0.40 16.02
N LYS A 24 -6.86 0.54 15.41
CA LYS A 24 -7.10 1.99 15.55
C LYS A 24 -7.67 2.67 14.31
N ALA A 25 -7.70 1.98 13.17
CA ALA A 25 -8.25 2.49 11.92
C ALA A 25 -8.60 1.33 10.98
N ILE A 26 -9.47 1.61 10.01
CA ILE A 26 -9.72 0.76 8.85
C ILE A 26 -9.10 1.44 7.63
N VAL A 27 -8.08 0.83 7.04
CA VAL A 27 -7.52 1.27 5.76
C VAL A 27 -8.27 0.56 4.64
N LEU A 28 -9.12 1.27 3.92
CA LEU A 28 -9.97 0.76 2.86
C LEU A 28 -9.29 0.88 1.49
N THR A 29 -9.00 -0.25 0.85
CA THR A 29 -8.42 -0.27 -0.50
C THR A 29 -9.49 0.01 -1.56
N VAL A 30 -9.31 1.04 -2.39
CA VAL A 30 -10.26 1.46 -3.44
C VAL A 30 -9.71 1.37 -4.87
N ASP A 31 -8.44 1.01 -5.05
CA ASP A 31 -7.74 0.93 -6.35
C ASP A 31 -7.69 -0.49 -6.96
N THR A 32 -8.42 -1.43 -6.36
CA THR A 32 -8.39 -2.86 -6.75
C THR A 32 -9.78 -3.41 -7.05
N PRO A 33 -10.56 -2.83 -7.99
CA PRO A 33 -11.80 -3.46 -8.45
C PRO A 33 -11.50 -4.77 -9.20
N MET A 34 -10.43 -4.79 -10.00
CA MET A 34 -9.82 -5.99 -10.57
C MET A 34 -8.35 -6.03 -10.21
N LEU A 35 -7.76 -7.22 -10.15
CA LEU A 35 -6.32 -7.32 -9.91
C LEU A 35 -5.52 -6.82 -11.13
N GLY A 36 -4.44 -6.08 -10.88
CA GLY A 36 -3.50 -5.72 -11.94
C GLY A 36 -2.85 -6.93 -12.60
N HIS A 37 -2.56 -6.82 -13.89
CA HIS A 37 -1.94 -7.89 -14.66
C HIS A 37 -0.42 -7.93 -14.39
N ARG A 38 0.02 -8.90 -13.62
CA ARG A 38 1.42 -9.06 -13.18
C ARG A 38 2.05 -10.19 -13.96
N GLU A 39 2.72 -9.88 -15.06
CA GLU A 39 3.29 -10.90 -15.95
C GLU A 39 4.17 -11.94 -15.24
N PRO A 40 5.03 -11.58 -14.25
CA PRO A 40 5.81 -12.60 -13.52
C PRO A 40 4.93 -13.56 -12.73
N ASP A 41 3.84 -13.11 -12.11
CA ASP A 41 2.92 -13.98 -11.37
C ASP A 41 2.24 -15.00 -12.32
N VAL A 42 1.89 -14.55 -13.53
CA VAL A 42 1.32 -15.43 -14.58
C VAL A 42 2.35 -16.45 -15.04
N ARG A 43 3.56 -16.01 -15.41
CA ARG A 43 4.63 -16.91 -15.90
C ARG A 43 5.10 -17.92 -14.86
N ASN A 44 5.08 -17.53 -13.59
CA ASN A 44 5.49 -18.38 -12.48
C ASN A 44 4.33 -19.21 -11.89
N HIS A 45 3.10 -19.06 -12.42
CA HIS A 45 1.89 -19.66 -11.88
C HIS A 45 1.77 -19.46 -10.36
N PHE A 46 1.90 -18.20 -9.93
CA PHE A 46 1.96 -17.86 -8.51
C PHE A 46 0.78 -18.48 -7.74
N SER A 47 1.12 -19.16 -6.66
CA SER A 47 0.21 -19.79 -5.72
C SER A 47 0.74 -19.63 -4.30
N LEU A 48 -0.16 -19.63 -3.32
CA LEU A 48 0.26 -19.58 -1.93
C LEU A 48 0.94 -20.92 -1.54
N PRO A 49 2.10 -20.92 -0.88
CA PRO A 49 2.71 -22.15 -0.38
C PRO A 49 1.74 -22.95 0.51
N ASN A 50 1.69 -24.27 0.34
CA ASN A 50 0.71 -25.16 1.00
C ASN A 50 0.67 -25.09 2.55
N HIS A 51 1.71 -24.56 3.18
CA HIS A 51 1.78 -24.42 4.64
C HIS A 51 1.23 -23.07 5.13
N LEU A 52 0.76 -22.20 4.23
CA LEU A 52 0.19 -20.89 4.51
C LEU A 52 -1.29 -20.85 4.12
N THR A 53 -2.07 -20.05 4.85
CA THR A 53 -3.49 -19.82 4.58
C THR A 53 -3.85 -18.35 4.81
N MET A 54 -5.01 -17.95 4.31
CA MET A 54 -5.57 -16.62 4.55
C MET A 54 -6.25 -16.59 5.94
N ALA A 55 -5.45 -16.50 7.00
CA ALA A 55 -5.88 -16.70 8.40
C ALA A 55 -7.04 -15.80 8.89
N ASN A 56 -7.32 -14.69 8.21
CA ASN A 56 -8.48 -13.86 8.53
C ASN A 56 -9.81 -14.48 8.11
N PHE A 57 -9.79 -15.41 7.15
CA PHE A 57 -10.94 -16.13 6.61
C PHE A 57 -11.04 -17.58 7.07
N ALA A 58 -10.18 -18.03 7.99
CA ALA A 58 -10.19 -19.41 8.51
C ALA A 58 -11.55 -19.83 9.12
N LYS A 59 -12.37 -18.88 9.58
CA LYS A 59 -13.74 -19.15 10.06
C LYS A 59 -14.79 -19.25 8.96
N VAL A 60 -14.53 -18.62 7.81
CA VAL A 60 -15.38 -18.67 6.62
C VAL A 60 -15.15 -19.99 5.88
N GLY A 61 -13.93 -20.51 5.91
CA GLY A 61 -13.57 -21.79 5.28
C GLY A 61 -13.57 -21.73 3.76
N GLY A 62 -13.46 -22.89 3.12
CA GLY A 62 -13.54 -23.02 1.66
C GLY A 62 -12.41 -22.29 0.91
N GLU A 63 -12.73 -21.75 -0.27
CA GLU A 63 -11.80 -21.01 -1.14
C GLU A 63 -11.26 -19.74 -0.46
N HIS A 64 -12.01 -19.14 0.46
CA HIS A 64 -11.55 -17.98 1.23
C HIS A 64 -10.39 -18.31 2.19
N GLU A 65 -10.35 -19.53 2.75
CA GLU A 65 -9.30 -19.98 3.68
C GLU A 65 -8.08 -20.55 2.94
N HIS A 66 -8.33 -21.42 1.95
CA HIS A 66 -7.29 -22.13 1.21
C HIS A 66 -6.62 -21.26 0.13
N GLY A 67 -7.25 -20.13 -0.24
CA GLY A 67 -6.64 -19.03 -0.96
C GLY A 67 -6.36 -19.30 -2.44
N VAL A 68 -5.22 -18.75 -2.88
CA VAL A 68 -4.71 -18.62 -4.26
C VAL A 68 -4.33 -19.99 -4.85
N ALA A 69 -5.31 -20.73 -5.39
CA ALA A 69 -5.07 -21.95 -6.16
C ALA A 69 -4.77 -21.60 -7.63
N SER A 70 -3.68 -22.16 -8.18
CA SER A 70 -3.31 -21.94 -9.59
C SER A 70 -4.21 -22.77 -10.51
N LEU A 71 -5.01 -22.08 -11.33
CA LEU A 71 -5.72 -22.64 -12.48
C LEU A 71 -5.17 -21.95 -13.73
N GLN A 72 -4.08 -22.47 -14.28
CA GLN A 72 -3.41 -22.02 -15.52
C GLN A 72 -2.82 -20.59 -15.53
N ASP A 73 -3.40 -19.62 -14.81
CA ASP A 73 -2.95 -18.22 -14.63
C ASP A 73 -2.48 -17.92 -13.18
N SER A 74 -2.35 -16.64 -12.80
CA SER A 74 -2.07 -16.24 -11.41
C SER A 74 -3.24 -16.58 -10.50
N GLY A 75 -3.04 -17.44 -9.49
CA GLY A 75 -4.13 -17.81 -8.56
C GLY A 75 -4.63 -16.65 -7.71
N LEU A 76 -3.90 -15.51 -7.67
CA LEU A 76 -4.33 -14.32 -6.95
C LEU A 76 -5.36 -13.53 -7.76
N ALA A 77 -5.20 -13.52 -9.10
CA ALA A 77 -6.16 -12.90 -9.99
C ALA A 77 -7.51 -13.60 -9.88
N HIS A 78 -7.49 -14.94 -9.86
CA HIS A 78 -8.68 -15.76 -9.66
C HIS A 78 -9.36 -15.46 -8.33
N TYR A 79 -8.62 -15.53 -7.22
CA TYR A 79 -9.11 -15.23 -5.88
C TYR A 79 -9.74 -13.83 -5.78
N VAL A 80 -9.13 -12.81 -6.40
CA VAL A 80 -9.70 -11.45 -6.40
C VAL A 80 -10.95 -11.38 -7.26
N SER A 81 -10.96 -11.99 -8.45
CA SER A 81 -12.12 -11.95 -9.35
C SER A 81 -13.36 -12.64 -8.79
N GLU A 82 -13.20 -13.65 -7.93
CA GLU A 82 -14.31 -14.34 -7.28
C GLU A 82 -14.86 -13.57 -6.08
N LEU A 83 -14.05 -12.69 -5.48
CA LEU A 83 -14.37 -12.10 -4.17
C LEU A 83 -14.66 -10.62 -4.20
N PHE A 84 -14.35 -9.90 -5.27
CA PHE A 84 -14.38 -8.43 -5.29
C PHE A 84 -15.57 -7.90 -6.09
N ASP A 85 -16.22 -6.87 -5.54
CA ASP A 85 -17.45 -6.32 -6.08
C ASP A 85 -17.10 -5.20 -7.05
N LEU A 86 -17.39 -5.40 -8.33
CA LEU A 86 -17.16 -4.39 -9.37
C LEU A 86 -18.14 -3.21 -9.30
N THR A 87 -19.15 -3.28 -8.42
CA THR A 87 -20.18 -2.24 -8.25
C THR A 87 -19.86 -1.24 -7.12
N LEU A 88 -18.74 -1.44 -6.41
CA LEU A 88 -18.31 -0.56 -5.32
C LEU A 88 -18.19 0.89 -5.79
N ASN A 89 -18.73 1.78 -4.97
CA ASN A 89 -18.74 3.21 -5.19
C ASN A 89 -18.70 3.96 -3.85
N TRP A 90 -18.74 5.29 -3.89
CA TRP A 90 -18.63 6.13 -2.70
C TRP A 90 -19.75 5.92 -1.66
N LYS A 91 -20.90 5.34 -2.03
CA LYS A 91 -21.96 4.99 -1.06
C LYS A 91 -21.53 3.86 -0.13
N ASP A 92 -20.67 2.97 -0.59
CA ASP A 92 -20.16 1.86 0.22
C ASP A 92 -19.23 2.37 1.31
N VAL A 93 -18.49 3.46 1.05
CA VAL A 93 -17.72 4.17 2.08
C VAL A 93 -18.64 4.69 3.19
N GLN A 94 -19.80 5.27 2.85
CA GLN A 94 -20.79 5.71 3.83
C GLN A 94 -21.36 4.54 4.63
N TRP A 95 -21.66 3.41 3.97
CA TRP A 95 -22.08 2.19 4.67
C TRP A 95 -21.01 1.70 5.64
N LEU A 96 -19.74 1.67 5.22
CA LEU A 96 -18.64 1.21 6.07
C LEU A 96 -18.53 2.09 7.33
N LYS A 97 -18.58 3.41 7.16
CA LYS A 97 -18.61 4.36 8.28
C LYS A 97 -19.84 4.19 9.17
N SER A 98 -20.96 3.67 8.66
CA SER A 98 -22.16 3.40 9.48
C SER A 98 -22.01 2.18 10.39
N ILE A 99 -21.10 1.25 10.06
CA ILE A 99 -20.92 -0.01 10.80
C ILE A 99 -19.70 -0.04 11.73
N THR A 100 -18.82 0.98 11.69
CA THR A 100 -17.65 1.09 12.58
C THR A 100 -17.49 2.50 13.14
N LYS A 101 -16.86 2.59 14.31
CA LYS A 101 -16.40 3.88 14.89
C LYS A 101 -14.92 4.14 14.66
N LEU A 102 -14.20 3.19 14.05
CA LEU A 102 -12.79 3.39 13.74
C LEU A 102 -12.65 4.42 12.60
N PRO A 103 -11.64 5.30 12.68
CA PRO A 103 -11.23 6.14 11.56
C PRO A 103 -11.08 5.33 10.26
N VAL A 104 -11.62 5.84 9.16
CA VAL A 104 -11.52 5.22 7.83
C VAL A 104 -10.51 6.00 7.00
N VAL A 105 -9.47 5.30 6.56
CA VAL A 105 -8.44 5.81 5.64
C VAL A 105 -8.67 5.20 4.27
N VAL A 106 -8.90 6.00 3.23
CA VAL A 106 -9.04 5.47 1.85
C VAL A 106 -7.67 5.36 1.18
N LYS A 107 -7.31 4.15 0.76
CA LYS A 107 -6.05 3.81 0.11
C LYS A 107 -6.25 3.60 -1.38
N GLY A 108 -5.40 4.24 -2.18
CA GLY A 108 -5.41 4.08 -3.64
C GLY A 108 -5.79 5.36 -4.39
N VAL A 109 -5.75 6.50 -3.70
CA VAL A 109 -6.13 7.80 -4.26
C VAL A 109 -4.92 8.43 -4.95
N LEU A 110 -5.05 8.75 -6.23
CA LEU A 110 -4.01 9.44 -7.02
C LEU A 110 -4.47 10.79 -7.59
N SER A 111 -5.77 11.11 -7.50
CA SER A 111 -6.34 12.34 -8.05
C SER A 111 -6.76 13.31 -6.92
N PRO A 112 -6.55 14.63 -7.09
CA PRO A 112 -7.12 15.64 -6.20
C PRO A 112 -8.66 15.61 -6.13
N GLU A 113 -9.32 15.20 -7.21
CA GLU A 113 -10.78 15.11 -7.31
C GLU A 113 -11.33 14.04 -6.37
N ASP A 114 -10.77 12.84 -6.40
CA ASP A 114 -11.17 11.74 -5.51
C ASP A 114 -10.81 12.02 -4.05
N ALA A 115 -9.72 12.75 -3.81
CA ALA A 115 -9.36 13.22 -2.47
C ALA A 115 -10.44 14.15 -1.89
N LYS A 116 -11.00 15.07 -2.70
CA LYS A 116 -12.11 15.93 -2.25
C LYS A 116 -13.35 15.11 -1.90
N ILE A 117 -13.71 14.16 -2.76
CA ILE A 117 -14.86 13.28 -2.52
C ILE A 117 -14.65 12.48 -1.23
N ALA A 118 -13.48 11.90 -1.01
CA ALA A 118 -13.17 11.15 0.21
C ALA A 118 -13.37 12.00 1.47
N VAL A 119 -12.91 13.26 1.46
CA VAL A 119 -13.12 14.19 2.57
C VAL A 119 -14.60 14.54 2.73
N GLU A 120 -15.34 14.77 1.64
CA GLU A 120 -16.79 15.04 1.68
C GLU A 120 -17.59 13.85 2.21
N MET A 121 -17.12 12.62 1.99
CA MET A 121 -17.66 11.40 2.60
C MET A 121 -17.23 11.21 4.07
N GLY A 122 -16.42 12.13 4.60
CA GLY A 122 -15.99 12.18 5.99
C GLY A 122 -14.83 11.23 6.31
N CYS A 123 -14.09 10.71 5.33
CA CYS A 123 -12.92 9.88 5.61
C CYS A 123 -11.88 10.66 6.44
N GLU A 124 -11.39 10.04 7.51
CA GLU A 124 -10.44 10.62 8.45
C GLU A 124 -9.01 10.66 7.88
N GLY A 125 -8.72 9.85 6.86
CA GLY A 125 -7.45 9.91 6.15
C GLY A 125 -7.51 9.48 4.69
N ILE A 126 -6.48 9.87 3.95
CA ILE A 126 -6.23 9.47 2.56
C ILE A 126 -4.81 8.92 2.49
N LEU A 127 -4.67 7.70 1.94
CA LEU A 127 -3.38 7.09 1.65
C LEU A 127 -3.14 7.16 0.13
N VAL A 128 -2.26 8.09 -0.26
CA VAL A 128 -1.79 8.27 -1.63
C VAL A 128 -0.99 7.03 -2.03
N SER A 129 -1.59 6.23 -2.90
CA SER A 129 -1.07 4.91 -3.25
C SER A 129 -1.43 4.58 -4.68
N ASN A 130 -0.48 4.00 -5.41
CA ASN A 130 -0.74 3.29 -6.67
C ASN A 130 -0.58 1.78 -6.48
N HIS A 131 -0.86 1.29 -5.26
CA HIS A 131 -0.72 -0.10 -4.85
C HIS A 131 0.69 -0.67 -5.07
N GLY A 132 1.72 0.16 -4.90
CA GLY A 132 3.10 -0.22 -5.22
C GLY A 132 3.33 -0.50 -6.71
N ALA A 133 2.56 0.14 -7.59
CA ALA A 133 2.55 -0.05 -9.04
C ALA A 133 2.15 -1.47 -9.49
N ARG A 134 1.22 -2.10 -8.77
CA ARG A 134 0.75 -3.48 -8.99
C ARG A 134 -0.71 -3.59 -9.42
N GLN A 135 -1.31 -2.45 -9.79
CA GLN A 135 -2.68 -2.32 -10.28
C GLN A 135 -2.63 -1.81 -11.72
N LEU A 136 -3.04 -0.57 -11.99
CA LEU A 136 -2.92 0.04 -13.33
C LEU A 136 -1.49 0.53 -13.56
N ASP A 137 -0.81 0.04 -14.61
CA ASP A 137 0.50 0.57 -15.02
C ASP A 137 0.36 1.86 -15.85
N GLY A 138 1.38 2.72 -15.81
CA GLY A 138 1.38 4.02 -16.46
C GLY A 138 0.74 5.17 -15.66
N VAL A 139 0.36 4.92 -14.41
CA VAL A 139 -0.08 5.95 -13.46
C VAL A 139 1.09 6.70 -12.82
N SER A 140 0.82 7.90 -12.30
CA SER A 140 1.81 8.75 -11.64
C SER A 140 2.52 8.07 -10.47
N ALA A 141 3.78 8.47 -10.23
CA ALA A 141 4.41 8.19 -8.95
C ALA A 141 3.66 8.88 -7.82
N THR A 142 3.54 8.20 -6.69
CA THR A 142 2.77 8.69 -5.52
C THR A 142 3.32 10.02 -4.99
N ILE A 143 4.65 10.20 -4.99
CA ILE A 143 5.30 11.45 -4.58
C ILE A 143 4.98 12.64 -5.49
N ASP A 144 4.70 12.40 -6.78
CA ASP A 144 4.29 13.46 -7.70
C ASP A 144 2.80 13.79 -7.57
N ALA A 145 1.96 12.81 -7.23
CA ALA A 145 0.53 13.01 -6.98
C ALA A 145 0.26 13.71 -5.64
N LEU A 146 1.14 13.50 -4.66
CA LEU A 146 0.97 13.95 -3.28
C LEU A 146 0.65 15.45 -3.13
N PRO A 147 1.36 16.42 -3.77
CA PRO A 147 1.10 17.84 -3.54
C PRO A 147 -0.33 18.26 -3.91
N GLY A 148 -0.87 17.73 -5.02
CA GLY A 148 -2.24 18.03 -5.44
C GLY A 148 -3.29 17.47 -4.48
N ILE A 149 -3.02 16.29 -3.91
CA ILE A 149 -3.89 15.66 -2.90
C ILE A 149 -3.84 16.44 -1.58
N VAL A 150 -2.65 16.78 -1.08
CA VAL A 150 -2.51 17.59 0.14
C VAL A 150 -3.27 18.92 0.01
N GLN A 151 -3.15 19.58 -1.14
CA GLN A 151 -3.90 20.80 -1.43
C GLN A 151 -5.42 20.58 -1.46
N ALA A 152 -5.88 19.48 -2.06
CA ALA A 152 -7.31 19.16 -2.14
C ALA A 152 -7.94 18.80 -0.79
N VAL A 153 -7.15 18.17 0.09
CA VAL A 153 -7.56 17.78 1.43
C VAL A 153 -7.70 18.99 2.34
N ASP A 154 -6.80 19.98 2.20
CA ASP A 154 -6.86 21.26 2.91
C ASP A 154 -6.99 21.08 4.44
N GLY A 155 -6.21 20.15 5.00
CA GLY A 155 -6.18 19.85 6.43
C GLY A 155 -7.44 19.19 7.01
N ARG A 156 -8.42 18.84 6.17
CA ARG A 156 -9.69 18.22 6.62
C ARG A 156 -9.58 16.72 6.92
N ALA A 157 -8.49 16.07 6.50
CA ALA A 157 -8.16 14.68 6.77
C ALA A 157 -6.63 14.50 6.85
N GLU A 158 -6.16 13.42 7.47
CA GLU A 158 -4.75 13.05 7.44
C GLU A 158 -4.34 12.56 6.04
N VAL A 159 -3.11 12.85 5.62
CA VAL A 159 -2.58 12.39 4.32
C VAL A 159 -1.35 11.53 4.57
N TYR A 160 -1.43 10.29 4.11
CA TYR A 160 -0.35 9.31 4.11
C TYR A 160 0.09 9.01 2.67
N MET A 161 1.25 8.37 2.52
CA MET A 161 1.75 7.96 1.20
C MET A 161 2.50 6.63 1.28
N ASP A 162 2.32 5.77 0.28
CA ASP A 162 3.19 4.62 0.03
C ASP A 162 3.80 4.70 -1.39
N GLY A 163 4.54 3.67 -1.81
CA GLY A 163 5.13 3.60 -3.14
C GLY A 163 6.48 4.31 -3.25
N GLY A 164 7.51 3.59 -3.73
CA GLY A 164 8.81 4.17 -4.07
C GLY A 164 9.76 4.55 -2.93
N VAL A 165 9.29 4.71 -1.68
CA VAL A 165 10.14 5.02 -0.51
C VAL A 165 11.14 3.89 -0.26
N ARG A 166 12.46 4.19 -0.19
CA ARG A 166 13.52 3.18 0.04
C ARG A 166 14.58 3.60 1.05
N ARG A 167 14.69 4.90 1.35
CA ARG A 167 15.66 5.46 2.30
C ARG A 167 15.00 6.47 3.23
N GLY A 168 15.65 6.74 4.36
CA GLY A 168 15.23 7.82 5.28
C GLY A 168 15.18 9.20 4.61
N THR A 169 16.00 9.44 3.58
CA THR A 169 15.91 10.68 2.78
C THR A 169 14.65 10.76 1.93
N ASP A 170 14.04 9.64 1.56
CA ASP A 170 12.77 9.63 0.83
C ASP A 170 11.62 9.95 1.80
N VAL A 171 11.69 9.41 3.02
CA VAL A 171 10.83 9.82 4.12
C VAL A 171 11.01 11.31 4.41
N PHE A 172 12.23 11.86 4.37
CA PHE A 172 12.45 13.32 4.52
C PHE A 172 11.75 14.13 3.44
N LYS A 173 11.86 13.71 2.18
CA LYS A 173 11.23 14.40 1.04
C LYS A 173 9.70 14.44 1.20
N PHE A 174 9.16 13.53 2.00
CA PHE A 174 7.75 13.45 2.40
C PHE A 174 7.43 14.15 3.76
N SER A 175 8.30 14.07 4.78
CA SER A 175 8.01 14.38 6.21
C SER A 175 8.97 15.38 6.90
N ALA A 176 10.04 15.81 6.23
CA ALA A 176 11.03 16.81 6.66
C ALA A 176 11.69 16.69 8.07
N THR A 177 12.48 15.63 8.36
CA THR A 177 13.62 15.64 9.33
C THR A 177 14.73 14.63 8.99
N MET A 178 16.02 15.05 9.01
CA MET A 178 17.17 14.46 8.28
C MET A 178 17.74 13.14 8.87
N VAL A 179 18.26 12.24 8.02
CA VAL A 179 19.15 11.12 8.43
C VAL A 179 20.33 10.95 7.45
N LYS A 180 21.51 10.71 8.02
CA LYS A 180 22.81 10.57 7.35
C LYS A 180 23.14 9.09 7.09
N ILE A 181 23.81 8.80 5.96
CA ILE A 181 24.34 7.48 5.63
C ILE A 181 25.63 7.25 6.43
N VAL A 182 25.75 6.08 7.08
CA VAL A 182 26.96 5.61 7.76
C VAL A 182 27.24 4.19 7.26
N PRO A 183 28.44 3.88 6.73
CA PRO A 183 28.86 2.50 6.47
C PRO A 183 29.14 1.78 7.79
N GLY A 184 28.50 0.63 8.01
CA GLY A 184 28.77 -0.27 9.14
C GLY A 184 29.90 -1.27 8.85
N SER A 185 30.47 -1.83 9.91
CA SER A 185 31.53 -2.85 9.88
C SER A 185 31.01 -4.29 9.95
N ASP A 186 29.69 -4.48 10.09
CA ASP A 186 29.01 -5.77 10.13
C ASP A 186 28.04 -5.93 8.94
N GLY A 187 27.80 -7.17 8.51
CA GLY A 187 26.97 -7.51 7.34
C GLY A 187 25.46 -7.33 7.57
N THR A 188 25.05 -6.45 8.49
CA THR A 188 23.64 -6.19 8.79
C THR A 188 23.06 -5.23 7.74
N PRO A 189 21.98 -5.60 7.02
CA PRO A 189 21.39 -4.72 6.03
C PRO A 189 20.88 -3.41 6.64
N LEU A 190 21.26 -2.26 6.09
CA LEU A 190 20.93 -0.94 6.63
C LEU A 190 19.78 -0.24 5.88
N ASN A 191 19.39 -0.76 4.71
CA ASN A 191 18.32 -0.19 3.90
C ASN A 191 17.62 -1.25 3.06
N VAL A 192 16.47 -0.87 2.49
CA VAL A 192 15.61 -1.78 1.72
C VAL A 192 16.33 -2.40 0.52
N LEU A 193 17.28 -1.70 -0.10
CA LEU A 193 18.01 -2.23 -1.26
C LEU A 193 18.94 -3.38 -0.87
N GLU A 194 19.59 -3.28 0.29
CA GLU A 194 20.42 -4.38 0.81
C GLU A 194 19.52 -5.57 1.14
N TYR A 195 18.39 -5.37 1.83
CA TYR A 195 17.42 -6.45 2.05
C TYR A 195 16.88 -7.07 0.75
N GLU A 196 16.72 -6.30 -0.33
CA GLU A 196 16.32 -6.80 -1.65
C GLU A 196 17.39 -7.71 -2.26
N GLU A 197 18.68 -7.39 -2.11
CA GLU A 197 19.77 -8.29 -2.53
C GLU A 197 19.82 -9.58 -1.72
N TYR A 198 19.65 -9.50 -0.40
CA TYR A 198 19.51 -10.72 0.42
C TYR A 198 18.28 -11.52 -0.04
N ALA A 199 17.13 -10.88 -0.25
CA ALA A 199 15.92 -11.59 -0.67
C ALA A 199 16.11 -12.36 -1.99
N LYS A 200 16.91 -11.85 -2.95
CA LYS A 200 17.24 -12.57 -4.19
C LYS A 200 17.97 -13.89 -3.94
N GLU A 201 18.82 -13.95 -2.93
CA GLU A 201 19.61 -15.14 -2.59
C GLU A 201 18.77 -16.18 -1.83
N TYR A 202 17.89 -15.71 -0.93
CA TYR A 202 17.18 -16.59 -0.01
C TYR A 202 15.78 -17.00 -0.47
N PHE A 203 15.11 -16.22 -1.32
CA PHE A 203 13.74 -16.53 -1.74
C PHE A 203 13.71 -17.41 -3.00
N PRO A 204 12.78 -18.40 -3.04
CA PRO A 204 12.42 -19.04 -4.30
C PRO A 204 12.03 -18.00 -5.34
N LYS A 205 12.39 -18.25 -6.61
CA LYS A 205 12.22 -17.26 -7.70
C LYS A 205 10.79 -16.73 -7.81
N ASN A 206 9.79 -17.62 -7.74
CA ASN A 206 8.37 -17.24 -7.81
C ASN A 206 7.96 -16.31 -6.66
N THR A 207 8.45 -16.56 -5.44
CA THR A 207 8.22 -15.71 -4.28
C THR A 207 8.93 -14.37 -4.42
N TYR A 208 10.19 -14.37 -4.86
CA TYR A 208 10.95 -13.15 -5.07
C TYR A 208 10.29 -12.26 -6.14
N ASP A 209 9.97 -12.82 -7.30
CA ASP A 209 9.33 -12.11 -8.41
C ASP A 209 7.98 -11.51 -7.99
N TYR A 210 7.22 -12.19 -7.13
CA TYR A 210 5.96 -11.67 -6.59
C TYR A 210 6.18 -10.34 -5.85
N PHE A 211 7.24 -10.21 -5.05
CA PHE A 211 7.54 -8.97 -4.31
C PHE A 211 8.27 -7.92 -5.15
N ALA A 212 9.12 -8.35 -6.09
CA ALA A 212 10.00 -7.46 -6.84
C ALA A 212 9.33 -6.83 -8.08
N SER A 213 8.16 -7.31 -8.49
CA SER A 213 7.48 -6.90 -9.74
C SER A 213 6.27 -5.99 -9.55
N GLY A 214 5.91 -5.32 -10.64
CA GLY A 214 4.70 -4.50 -10.80
C GLY A 214 3.78 -5.09 -11.87
N SER A 215 2.77 -4.31 -12.27
CA SER A 215 1.90 -4.65 -13.39
C SER A 215 2.54 -4.37 -14.75
N ASP A 216 2.12 -5.12 -15.76
CA ASP A 216 2.44 -4.94 -17.18
C ASP A 216 3.93 -4.61 -17.41
N ALA A 217 4.22 -3.46 -18.04
CA ALA A 217 5.56 -3.05 -18.39
C ALA A 217 6.36 -2.46 -17.20
N MET A 218 5.76 -2.40 -16.01
CA MET A 218 6.34 -1.88 -14.77
C MET A 218 6.80 -0.42 -14.88
N VAL A 219 6.13 0.38 -15.73
CA VAL A 219 6.44 1.80 -15.92
C VAL A 219 6.24 2.56 -14.62
N SER A 220 5.11 2.40 -13.95
CA SER A 220 4.81 3.04 -12.67
C SER A 220 5.72 2.55 -11.55
N LEU A 221 6.19 1.30 -11.61
CA LEU A 221 7.13 0.77 -10.61
C LEU A 221 8.49 1.46 -10.74
N LYS A 222 8.97 1.62 -11.97
CA LYS A 222 10.17 2.39 -12.27
C LYS A 222 9.98 3.85 -11.87
N GLU A 223 8.86 4.45 -12.23
CA GLU A 223 8.56 5.86 -11.95
C GLU A 223 8.49 6.14 -10.45
N ASN A 224 7.85 5.27 -9.67
CA ASN A 224 7.85 5.32 -8.21
C ASN A 224 9.27 5.42 -7.62
N ARG A 225 10.25 4.73 -8.22
CA ARG A 225 11.65 4.74 -7.76
C ARG A 225 12.40 5.99 -8.23
N GLU A 226 12.20 6.40 -9.47
CA GLU A 226 12.93 7.53 -10.07
C GLU A 226 12.43 8.90 -9.58
N ALA A 227 11.14 9.02 -9.23
CA ALA A 227 10.54 10.29 -8.85
C ALA A 227 11.21 10.96 -7.65
N PHE A 228 11.57 10.18 -6.64
CA PHE A 228 12.29 10.70 -5.48
C PHE A 228 13.66 11.29 -5.82
N LYS A 229 14.31 10.84 -6.90
CA LYS A 229 15.63 11.37 -7.30
C LYS A 229 15.55 12.77 -7.90
N ARG A 230 14.37 13.17 -8.40
CA ARG A 230 14.13 14.54 -8.91
C ARG A 230 14.05 15.57 -7.78
N LEU A 231 13.73 15.14 -6.56
CA LEU A 231 13.67 15.99 -5.38
C LEU A 231 15.06 16.08 -4.73
N VAL A 232 15.65 17.28 -4.78
CA VAL A 232 16.98 17.56 -4.23
C VAL A 232 16.85 18.34 -2.92
N LEU A 233 17.64 17.94 -1.93
CA LEU A 233 17.72 18.64 -0.65
C LEU A 233 18.77 19.76 -0.74
N HIS A 234 18.37 20.98 -0.42
CA HIS A 234 19.27 22.13 -0.32
C HIS A 234 19.55 22.44 1.16
N PRO A 235 20.65 21.95 1.74
CA PRO A 235 20.96 22.22 3.14
C PRO A 235 21.24 23.71 3.35
N ARG A 236 20.70 24.27 4.43
CA ARG A 236 21.04 25.62 4.86
C ARG A 236 22.32 25.58 5.69
N VAL A 237 23.34 26.33 5.30
CA VAL A 237 24.65 26.38 5.97
C VAL A 237 24.66 27.37 7.14
N LEU A 238 25.58 27.16 8.09
CA LEU A 238 25.79 28.02 9.28
C LEU A 238 24.54 28.27 10.13
N ARG A 239 23.60 27.31 10.16
CA ARG A 239 22.52 27.31 11.14
C ARG A 239 23.07 26.89 12.49
N ASP A 240 22.65 27.58 13.56
CA ASP A 240 22.93 27.13 14.91
C ASP A 240 22.21 25.78 15.14
N VAL A 241 23.02 24.75 15.39
CA VAL A 241 22.58 23.36 15.63
C VAL A 241 23.06 22.88 17.00
N SER A 242 23.38 23.80 17.91
CA SER A 242 23.81 23.48 19.29
C SER A 242 22.76 22.66 20.05
N ASN A 243 21.47 22.83 19.71
CA ASN A 243 20.36 22.05 20.24
C ASN A 243 19.57 21.43 19.08
N MET A 244 19.91 20.21 18.68
CA MET A 244 19.10 19.43 17.74
C MET A 244 18.23 18.43 18.50
N ASP A 245 16.91 18.55 18.34
CA ASP A 245 15.98 17.51 18.73
C ASP A 245 15.67 16.64 17.51
N ILE A 246 16.13 15.39 17.55
CA ILE A 246 15.88 14.37 16.53
C ILE A 246 14.84 13.35 17.00
N SER A 247 14.20 13.58 18.15
CA SER A 247 13.14 12.71 18.64
C SER A 247 11.91 12.82 17.74
N THR A 248 11.24 11.68 17.56
CA THR A 248 9.96 11.59 16.87
C THR A 248 9.08 10.60 17.62
N THR A 249 7.78 10.81 17.57
CA THR A 249 6.79 9.85 18.07
C THR A 249 6.21 9.10 16.88
N VAL A 250 6.26 7.77 16.93
CA VAL A 250 5.60 6.87 15.97
C VAL A 250 4.21 6.54 16.47
#